data_AF-A0A8J8NDU2-F1
#
_entry.id   AF-A0A8J8NDU2-F1
#
_cell.length_a   1.000
_cell.length_b   1.000
_cell.length_c   1.000
_cell.angle_alpha   90.00
_cell.angle_beta   90.00
_cell.angle_gamma   90.00
#
_symmetry.space_group_name_H-M   'P 1'
#
loop_
_entity.id
_entity.type
_entity.pdbx_description
1 polymer ?
#
loop_
_entity_poly.entity_id
_entity_poly.type
_entity_poly.pdbx_seq_one_letter_code
_entity_poly.pdbx_strand_id
1 'polypeptide(L)'
;MNSTNISKDNVGKKGQRGKLDIAKIFYQEFYEGNSEENSMNFHNYLSVAARPSKFPVRFFCSVCGYNSKYQCTRCGLRYCTMRCGETHRETRCIKFAE
;
A
#
# COMPACT_ATOMS: atom_id res chain seq x y z
N MET A 1 -45.84 -5.26 0.98
CA MET A 1 -46.46 -4.91 -0.31
C MET A 1 -46.49 -3.39 -0.34
N ASN A 2 -45.67 -2.66 -1.08
CA ASN A 2 -45.48 -2.77 -2.52
C ASN A 2 -44.08 -2.35 -2.98
N SER A 3 -43.72 -3.01 -4.07
CA SER A 3 -42.55 -2.87 -4.90
C SER A 3 -42.52 -1.56 -5.70
N THR A 4 -41.40 -1.38 -6.43
CA THR A 4 -41.18 -0.54 -7.63
C THR A 4 -40.62 0.87 -7.30
N ASN A 5 -39.53 1.40 -7.88
CA ASN A 5 -38.70 1.03 -9.04
C ASN A 5 -37.24 1.49 -8.85
N ILE A 6 -36.29 0.66 -9.27
CA ILE A 6 -34.91 1.06 -9.59
C ILE A 6 -34.93 1.65 -11.00
N SER A 7 -34.80 2.96 -11.12
CA SER A 7 -34.60 3.62 -12.41
C SER A 7 -33.15 3.40 -12.86
N LYS A 8 -32.96 2.47 -13.79
CA LYS A 8 -31.75 2.38 -14.62
C LYS A 8 -31.83 3.51 -15.63
N ASP A 9 -31.14 4.62 -15.37
CA ASP A 9 -30.69 5.54 -16.42
C ASP A 9 -29.49 6.33 -15.90
N ASN A 10 -28.34 6.09 -16.53
CA ASN A 10 -27.31 7.06 -16.91
C ASN A 10 -26.06 6.27 -17.37
N VAL A 11 -26.25 5.54 -18.46
CA VAL A 11 -25.15 5.13 -19.33
C VAL A 11 -24.47 6.40 -19.84
N GLY A 12 -23.22 6.60 -19.44
CA GLY A 12 -22.24 7.43 -20.15
C GLY A 12 -22.51 8.93 -20.20
N LYS A 13 -22.10 9.66 -19.17
CA LYS A 13 -21.48 10.99 -19.38
C LYS A 13 -20.04 10.88 -18.93
N LYS A 14 -19.09 10.86 -19.88
CA LYS A 14 -17.67 11.07 -19.61
C LYS A 14 -17.54 12.50 -19.06
N GLY A 15 -17.72 12.65 -17.75
CA GLY A 15 -17.53 13.92 -17.08
C GLY A 15 -16.10 14.37 -17.34
N GLN A 16 -15.94 15.54 -17.95
CA GLN A 16 -14.66 16.22 -18.00
C GLN A 16 -14.24 16.38 -16.54
N ARG A 17 -13.35 15.50 -16.06
CA ARG A 17 -12.69 15.68 -14.78
C ARG A 17 -11.87 16.94 -14.97
N GLY A 18 -12.41 18.09 -14.55
CA GLY A 18 -11.70 19.35 -14.56
C GLY A 18 -10.32 19.05 -13.98
N LYS A 19 -9.26 19.38 -14.73
CA LYS A 19 -7.90 19.21 -14.27
C LYS A 19 -7.81 20.01 -12.97
N LEU A 20 -7.83 19.33 -11.83
CA LEU A 20 -7.57 19.97 -10.55
C LEU A 20 -6.16 20.54 -10.67
N ASP A 21 -6.03 21.86 -10.60
CA ASP A 21 -4.75 22.53 -10.68
C ASP A 21 -4.02 22.28 -9.36
N ILE A 22 -3.28 21.17 -9.35
CA ILE A 22 -2.55 20.67 -8.19
C ILE A 22 -1.61 21.75 -7.65
N ALA A 23 -1.02 22.58 -8.52
CA ALA A 23 -0.17 23.69 -8.10
C ALA A 23 -0.97 24.72 -7.30
N LYS A 24 -2.18 25.07 -7.75
CA LYS A 24 -3.03 26.05 -7.04
C LYS A 24 -3.47 25.57 -5.67
N ILE A 25 -3.72 24.26 -5.51
CA ILE A 25 -4.02 23.63 -4.21
C ILE A 25 -2.80 23.72 -3.28
N PHE A 26 -1.60 23.39 -3.77
CA PHE A 26 -0.38 23.47 -2.97
C PHE A 26 0.06 24.91 -2.65
N TYR A 27 -0.23 25.88 -3.53
CA TYR A 27 0.16 27.28 -3.32
C TYR A 27 -0.78 28.05 -2.37
N GLN A 28 -2.07 27.69 -2.27
CA GLN A 28 -3.00 28.33 -1.31
C GLN A 28 -2.55 28.14 0.15
N GLU A 29 -1.93 27.01 0.48
CA GLU A 29 -1.43 26.68 1.84
C GLU A 29 -0.30 27.60 2.32
N PHE A 30 0.46 28.23 1.42
CA PHE A 30 1.68 28.97 1.81
C PHE A 30 1.45 30.47 2.12
N TYR A 31 0.33 31.06 1.69
CA TYR A 31 0.07 32.51 1.81
C TYR A 31 -1.08 32.90 2.76
N GLU A 32 -2.00 32.00 3.12
CA GLU A 32 -3.18 32.32 3.95
C GLU A 32 -3.23 31.56 5.31
N GLY A 33 -2.09 31.04 5.77
CA GLY A 33 -2.00 30.12 6.91
C GLY A 33 -1.64 30.69 8.29
N ASN A 34 -1.79 32.00 8.54
CA ASN A 34 -1.72 32.58 9.90
C ASN A 34 -3.13 32.85 10.46
N SER A 35 -4.01 31.85 10.42
CA SER A 35 -5.25 31.87 11.21
C SER A 35 -5.47 30.48 11.81
N GLU A 36 -5.38 30.41 13.15
CA GLU A 36 -5.32 29.19 13.96
C GLU A 36 -6.65 28.40 14.04
N GLU A 37 -7.61 28.62 13.14
CA GLU A 37 -8.98 28.13 13.35
C GLU A 37 -9.63 27.43 12.15
N ASN A 38 -8.90 27.19 11.06
CA ASN A 38 -9.46 26.41 9.94
C ASN A 38 -8.43 25.46 9.33
N SER A 39 -8.00 24.50 10.16
CA SER A 39 -7.35 23.27 9.69
C SER A 39 -8.36 22.50 8.84
N MET A 40 -8.49 22.89 7.57
CA MET A 40 -9.17 22.11 6.55
C MET A 40 -8.72 20.66 6.71
N ASN A 41 -9.68 19.78 6.94
CA ASN A 41 -9.53 18.34 7.11
C ASN A 41 -9.08 17.69 5.79
N PHE A 42 -7.96 18.16 5.25
CA PHE A 42 -7.38 17.70 4.02
C PHE A 42 -6.48 16.51 4.32
N HIS A 43 -6.70 15.45 3.55
CA HIS A 43 -5.93 14.23 3.66
C HIS A 43 -4.53 14.48 3.09
N ASN A 44 -3.53 14.62 3.96
CA ASN A 44 -2.13 14.80 3.61
C ASN A 44 -1.37 13.46 3.74
N TYR A 45 -0.13 13.41 3.24
CA TYR A 45 0.69 12.18 3.27
C TYR A 45 0.78 11.52 4.65
N LEU A 46 0.81 12.33 5.72
CA LEU A 46 0.90 11.84 7.11
C LEU A 46 -0.47 11.41 7.66
N SER A 47 -1.57 12.04 7.24
CA SER A 47 -2.92 11.75 7.74
C SER A 47 -3.61 10.59 7.03
N VAL A 48 -3.14 10.18 5.83
CA VAL A 48 -3.66 9.00 5.09
C VAL A 48 -2.95 7.68 5.42
N ALA A 49 -2.08 7.65 6.42
CA ALA A 49 -1.31 6.45 6.76
C ALA A 49 -2.24 5.24 7.03
N ALA A 50 -2.00 4.13 6.33
CA ALA A 50 -2.78 2.92 6.53
C ALA A 50 -2.53 2.34 7.94
N ARG A 51 -3.60 1.83 8.55
CA ARG A 51 -3.49 1.14 9.85
C ARG A 51 -2.70 -0.17 9.70
N PRO A 52 -2.08 -0.67 10.79
CA PRO A 52 -1.42 -1.97 10.78
C PRO A 52 -2.32 -3.11 10.30
N SER A 53 -1.71 -4.15 9.71
CA SER A 53 -2.42 -5.35 9.26
C SER A 53 -3.16 -6.03 10.42
N LYS A 54 -4.41 -6.43 10.18
CA LYS A 54 -5.20 -7.25 11.10
C LYS A 54 -4.86 -8.75 11.04
N PHE A 55 -4.11 -9.17 10.03
CA PHE A 55 -3.81 -10.57 9.74
C PHE A 55 -2.36 -10.91 10.08
N PRO A 56 -2.08 -12.18 10.45
CA PRO A 56 -0.73 -12.63 10.75
C PRO A 56 0.18 -12.53 9.52
N VAL A 57 1.47 -12.32 9.78
CA VAL A 57 2.50 -12.26 8.75
C VAL A 57 2.61 -13.62 8.04
N ARG A 58 2.70 -13.58 6.70
CA ARG A 58 2.93 -14.77 5.88
C ARG A 58 4.41 -14.87 5.52
N PHE A 59 4.93 -16.10 5.49
CA PHE A 59 6.32 -16.33 5.15
C PHE A 59 6.45 -17.04 3.80
N PHE A 60 7.20 -16.40 2.91
CA PHE A 60 7.44 -16.87 1.56
C PHE A 60 8.92 -17.20 1.36
N CYS A 61 9.16 -18.16 0.47
CA CYS A 61 10.49 -18.56 0.05
C CYS A 61 11.12 -17.45 -0.78
N SER A 62 12.31 -16.98 -0.39
CA SER A 62 13.04 -15.95 -1.11
C SER A 62 13.56 -16.39 -2.48
N VAL A 63 13.55 -17.70 -2.77
CA VAL A 63 14.05 -18.27 -4.03
C VAL A 63 12.92 -18.46 -5.05
N CYS A 64 11.75 -18.95 -4.63
CA CYS A 64 10.67 -19.34 -5.54
C CYS A 64 9.28 -18.79 -5.17
N GLY A 65 9.14 -18.02 -4.10
CA GLY A 65 7.88 -17.35 -3.73
C GLY A 65 6.82 -18.23 -3.06
N TYR A 66 6.97 -19.56 -3.02
CA TYR A 66 6.05 -20.44 -2.30
C TYR A 66 6.14 -20.31 -0.77
N ASN A 67 5.14 -20.80 -0.04
CA ASN A 67 5.14 -20.80 1.44
C ASN A 67 6.43 -21.43 1.99
N SER A 68 7.16 -20.66 2.81
CA SER A 68 8.41 -21.13 3.42
C SER A 68 8.13 -21.92 4.70
N LYS A 69 8.89 -23.00 4.90
CA LYS A 69 8.86 -23.80 6.14
C LYS A 69 10.12 -23.63 6.98
N TYR A 70 11.20 -23.17 6.35
CA TYR A 70 12.52 -23.10 6.97
C TYR A 70 13.06 -21.68 6.95
N GLN A 71 13.96 -21.39 7.89
CA GLN A 71 14.64 -20.12 8.04
C GLN A 71 16.14 -20.36 8.11
N CYS A 72 16.91 -19.58 7.36
CA CYS A 72 18.36 -19.62 7.45
C CYS A 72 18.82 -18.98 8.77
N THR A 73 19.64 -19.69 9.53
CA THR A 73 20.19 -19.21 10.82
C THR A 73 21.25 -18.12 10.67
N ARG A 74 21.79 -17.93 9.45
CA ARG A 74 22.84 -16.94 9.18
C ARG A 74 22.29 -15.55 8.85
N CYS A 75 21.21 -15.48 8.07
CA CYS A 75 20.68 -14.24 7.50
C CYS A 75 19.18 -14.02 7.76
N GLY A 76 18.49 -15.01 8.34
CA GLY A 76 17.06 -14.92 8.62
C GLY A 76 16.13 -15.07 7.41
N LEU A 77 16.65 -15.13 6.18
CA LEU A 77 15.84 -15.37 4.97
C LEU A 77 15.19 -16.75 5.01
N ARG A 78 13.98 -16.85 4.44
CA ARG A 78 13.15 -18.06 4.51
C ARG A 78 13.13 -18.82 3.19
N TYR A 79 13.04 -20.14 3.26
CA TYR A 79 12.99 -21.02 2.10
C TYR A 79 12.02 -22.20 2.30
N CYS A 80 11.53 -22.79 1.20
CA CYS A 80 10.51 -23.83 1.24
C CYS A 80 11.06 -25.26 1.29
N THR A 81 12.22 -25.52 0.66
CA THR A 81 12.82 -26.85 0.52
C THR A 81 14.35 -26.80 0.60
N MET A 82 15.00 -27.95 0.78
CA MET A 82 16.45 -28.05 0.83
C MET A 82 17.13 -27.52 -0.44
N ARG A 83 16.56 -27.78 -1.62
CA ARG A 83 17.06 -27.23 -2.90
C ARG A 83 17.06 -25.71 -2.90
N CYS A 84 15.96 -25.09 -2.47
CA CYS A 84 15.92 -23.64 -2.32
C CYS A 84 16.91 -23.16 -1.24
N GLY A 85 17.16 -23.95 -0.19
CA GLY A 85 18.16 -23.67 0.83
C GLY A 85 19.61 -23.71 0.33
N GLU A 86 19.91 -24.54 -0.67
CA GLU A 86 21.23 -24.60 -1.35
C GLU A 86 21.39 -23.39 -2.27
N THR A 87 20.43 -23.15 -3.17
CA THR A 87 20.44 -21.96 -4.03
C THR A 87 20.49 -20.67 -3.21
N HIS A 88 19.79 -20.64 -2.07
CA HIS A 88 19.87 -19.54 -1.11
C HIS A 88 21.30 -19.33 -0.60
N ARG A 89 21.98 -20.40 -0.16
CA ARG A 89 23.35 -20.33 0.37
C ARG A 89 24.34 -19.81 -0.67
N GLU A 90 24.19 -20.18 -1.92
CA GLU A 90 25.09 -19.79 -3.02
C GLU A 90 24.88 -18.34 -3.48
N THR A 91 23.61 -17.90 -3.58
CA THR A 91 23.28 -16.68 -4.32
C THR A 91 22.71 -15.54 -3.47
N ARG A 92 22.21 -15.83 -2.26
CA ARG A 92 21.39 -14.89 -1.46
C ARG A 92 21.73 -14.82 0.02
N CYS A 93 22.61 -15.68 0.53
CA CYS A 93 22.89 -15.75 1.97
C CYS A 93 23.92 -14.70 2.41
N ILE A 94 23.44 -13.49 2.73
CA ILE A 94 24.24 -12.40 3.30
C ILE A 94 23.94 -12.24 4.79
N LYS A 95 24.97 -12.18 5.64
CA LYS A 95 24.83 -12.11 7.12
C LYS A 95 24.12 -10.83 7.60
N PHE A 96 24.17 -9.76 6.81
CA PHE A 96 23.68 -8.41 7.16
C PHE A 96 22.69 -7.88 6.13
N ALA A 97 21.60 -8.61 5.86
CA ALA A 97 20.47 -8.01 5.15
C ALA A 97 19.73 -7.07 6.12
N GLU A 98 20.19 -5.82 6.24
CA GLU A 98 19.43 -4.70 6.80
C GLU A 98 18.52 -4.07 5.74
#